data_AF-A0A6J4FF70-F1
#
_entry.id   AF-A0A6J4FF70-F1
#
_cell.length_a   1.000
_cell.length_b   1.000
_cell.length_c   1.000
_cell.angle_alpha   90.00
_cell.angle_beta   90.00
_cell.angle_gamma   90.00
#
_symmetry.space_group_name_H-M   'P 1'
#
loop_
_entity.id
_entity.type
_entity.pdbx_description
1 polymer ?
#
loop_
_entity_poly.entity_id
_entity_poly.type
_entity_poly.pdbx_seq_one_letter_code
_entity_poly.pdbx_strand_id
1 'polypeptide(L)'
;MGKTEAERPLLDAVAGLGTTLFGEVARVADEAWHKSFAGKMEVSSKALSPLRGLRIKLAGLSFVEPRVTPVVDLLDAAMTSLPDKGPINGGDLVMLQGLVCLLRDPAALVEHGQKIIDGQTPDDTLRGLVALPMGNPSTPFPEEEDLEEEESPFAEGDILPSDEPKIDSLGLW
;
A
#
# COMPACT_ATOMS: atom_id res chain seq x y z
N MET A 1 9.22 -49.64 7.29
CA MET A 1 9.56 -48.25 7.64
C MET A 1 10.53 -47.73 6.59
N GLY A 2 10.24 -46.63 5.89
CA GLY A 2 11.14 -46.10 4.84
C GLY A 2 10.60 -44.93 4.00
N LYS A 3 9.33 -44.52 4.20
CA LYS A 3 8.75 -43.38 3.47
C LYS A 3 9.07 -42.01 4.09
N THR A 4 9.36 -41.93 5.39
CA THR A 4 9.42 -40.65 6.11
C THR A 4 10.69 -39.81 5.90
N GLU A 5 11.77 -40.37 5.39
CA GLU A 5 13.05 -39.65 5.26
C GLU A 5 13.18 -38.90 3.91
N ALA A 6 12.59 -39.44 2.84
CA ALA A 6 12.55 -38.79 1.52
C ALA A 6 11.44 -37.71 1.40
N GLU A 7 10.41 -37.77 2.25
CA GLU A 7 9.31 -36.80 2.24
C GLU A 7 9.70 -35.46 2.91
N ARG A 8 10.61 -35.47 3.89
CA ARG A 8 11.08 -34.25 4.60
C ARG A 8 11.69 -33.18 3.69
N PRO A 9 12.68 -33.47 2.82
CA PRO A 9 13.25 -32.44 1.95
C PRO A 9 12.24 -31.87 0.95
N LEU A 10 11.23 -32.66 0.57
CA LEU A 10 10.14 -32.18 -0.29
C LEU A 10 9.23 -31.22 0.47
N LEU A 11 8.85 -31.56 1.71
CA LEU A 11 8.04 -30.69 2.54
C LEU A 11 8.75 -29.36 2.85
N ASP A 12 10.06 -29.40 3.12
CA ASP A 12 10.86 -28.18 3.35
C ASP A 12 10.94 -27.30 2.09
N ALA A 13 11.10 -27.90 0.91
CA ALA A 13 11.10 -27.15 -0.36
C ALA A 13 9.73 -26.50 -0.64
N VAL A 14 8.63 -27.19 -0.33
CA VAL A 14 7.25 -26.70 -0.46
C VAL A 14 7.00 -25.53 0.51
N ALA A 15 7.47 -25.63 1.76
CA ALA A 15 7.38 -24.53 2.74
C ALA A 15 8.24 -23.31 2.32
N GLY A 16 9.42 -23.54 1.75
CA GLY A 16 10.26 -22.49 1.17
C GLY A 16 9.58 -21.77 -0.02
N LEU A 17 8.76 -22.49 -0.78
CA LEU A 17 7.99 -21.90 -1.87
C LEU A 17 6.88 -20.95 -1.36
N GLY A 18 6.19 -21.31 -0.28
CA GLY A 18 5.19 -20.44 0.34
C GLY A 18 5.78 -19.14 0.89
N THR A 19 6.96 -19.20 1.52
CA THR A 19 7.63 -18.01 2.07
C THR A 19 8.17 -17.07 1.00
N THR A 20 8.71 -17.61 -0.10
CA THR A 20 9.17 -16.83 -1.25
C THR A 20 8.02 -16.20 -2.05
N LEU A 21 6.85 -16.85 -2.09
CA LEU A 21 5.66 -16.38 -2.80
C LEU A 21 5.20 -15.00 -2.32
N PHE A 22 5.01 -14.82 -1.01
CA PHE A 22 4.53 -13.53 -0.48
C PHE A 22 5.54 -12.39 -0.73
N GLY A 23 6.84 -12.70 -0.70
CA GLY A 23 7.88 -11.75 -1.07
C GLY A 23 7.80 -11.34 -2.56
N GLU A 24 7.55 -12.30 -3.46
CA GLU A 24 7.36 -11.99 -4.89
C GLU A 24 6.10 -11.13 -5.12
N VAL A 25 5.00 -11.44 -4.43
CA VAL A 25 3.75 -10.67 -4.49
C VAL A 25 3.99 -9.23 -4.09
N ALA A 26 4.64 -9.01 -2.94
CA ALA A 26 4.95 -7.68 -2.45
C ALA A 26 5.84 -6.90 -3.42
N ARG A 27 6.86 -7.55 -3.99
CA ARG A 27 7.73 -6.93 -5.00
C ARG A 27 6.97 -6.47 -6.24
N VAL A 28 6.09 -7.33 -6.79
CA VAL A 28 5.29 -6.98 -7.98
C VAL A 28 4.26 -5.89 -7.66
N ALA A 29 3.65 -5.95 -6.47
CA ALA A 29 2.71 -4.93 -6.01
C ALA A 29 3.40 -3.57 -5.80
N ASP A 30 4.63 -3.57 -5.29
CA ASP A 30 5.43 -2.36 -5.09
C ASP A 30 5.83 -1.71 -6.42
N GLU A 31 6.24 -2.51 -7.41
CA GLU A 31 6.47 -2.02 -8.77
C GLU A 31 5.20 -1.42 -9.39
N ALA A 32 4.05 -2.09 -9.22
CA ALA A 32 2.77 -1.60 -9.70
C ALA A 32 2.37 -0.28 -9.03
N TRP A 33 2.58 -0.16 -7.71
CA TRP A 33 2.32 1.05 -6.93
C TRP A 33 3.06 2.25 -7.51
N HIS A 34 4.39 2.16 -7.60
CA HIS A 34 5.22 3.26 -8.08
C HIS A 34 4.95 3.62 -9.54
N LYS A 35 4.65 2.61 -10.38
CA LYS A 35 4.41 2.83 -11.80
C LYS A 35 3.04 3.43 -12.11
N SER A 36 2.01 3.07 -11.34
CA SER A 36 0.63 3.27 -11.77
C SER A 36 -0.32 3.83 -10.72
N PHE A 37 -0.01 3.81 -9.43
CA PHE A 37 -0.95 4.23 -8.38
C PHE A 37 -0.46 5.40 -7.52
N ALA A 38 0.85 5.52 -7.30
CA ALA A 38 1.45 6.56 -6.46
C ALA A 38 1.17 7.96 -7.04
N GLY A 39 0.48 8.80 -6.24
CA GLY A 39 0.18 10.19 -6.60
C GLY A 39 -0.74 10.36 -7.81
N LYS A 40 -1.47 9.32 -8.21
CA LYS A 40 -2.40 9.36 -9.35
C LYS A 40 -3.82 9.65 -8.88
N MET A 41 -4.52 10.47 -9.67
CA MET A 41 -5.95 10.76 -9.50
C MET A 41 -6.84 9.91 -10.42
N GLU A 42 -6.23 9.33 -11.46
CA GLU A 42 -6.87 8.39 -12.38
C GLU A 42 -5.84 7.36 -12.89
N VAL A 43 -6.31 6.15 -13.17
CA VAL A 43 -5.48 5.07 -13.72
C VAL A 43 -6.20 4.38 -14.88
N SER A 44 -5.44 3.99 -15.90
CA SER A 44 -6.00 3.22 -17.01
C SER A 44 -6.24 1.75 -16.60
N SER A 45 -7.13 1.06 -17.30
CA SER A 45 -7.35 -0.38 -17.12
C SER A 45 -6.09 -1.24 -17.33
N LYS A 46 -5.05 -0.72 -18.01
CA LYS A 46 -3.74 -1.39 -18.12
C LYS A 46 -2.99 -1.48 -16.78
N ALA A 47 -3.26 -0.58 -15.83
CA ALA A 47 -2.67 -0.63 -14.48
C ALA A 47 -3.06 -1.90 -13.72
N LEU A 48 -4.15 -2.56 -14.12
CA LEU A 48 -4.60 -3.83 -13.53
C LEU A 48 -3.86 -5.05 -14.07
N SER A 49 -3.10 -4.92 -15.17
CA SER A 49 -2.41 -6.06 -15.80
C SER A 49 -1.48 -6.81 -14.83
N PRO A 50 -0.63 -6.12 -14.03
CA PRO A 50 0.19 -6.79 -13.01
C PRO A 50 -0.65 -7.51 -11.94
N LEU A 51 -1.78 -6.91 -11.53
CA LEU A 51 -2.66 -7.47 -10.50
C LEU A 51 -3.37 -8.74 -11.00
N ARG A 52 -3.82 -8.75 -12.27
CA ARG A 52 -4.37 -9.96 -12.92
C ARG A 52 -3.33 -11.07 -13.01
N GLY A 53 -2.08 -10.72 -13.32
CA GLY A 53 -0.96 -11.66 -13.31
C GLY A 53 -0.73 -12.28 -11.93
N LEU A 54 -0.74 -11.46 -10.87
CA LEU A 54 -0.65 -11.92 -9.49
C LEU A 54 -1.79 -12.85 -9.10
N ARG A 55 -3.03 -12.47 -9.42
CA ARG A 55 -4.23 -13.28 -9.17
C ARG A 55 -4.12 -14.68 -9.76
N ILE A 56 -3.68 -14.80 -11.02
CA ILE A 56 -3.49 -16.09 -11.70
C ILE A 56 -2.39 -16.91 -11.02
N LYS A 57 -1.26 -16.29 -10.67
CA LYS A 57 -0.15 -16.97 -9.98
C LYS A 57 -0.57 -17.49 -8.61
N LEU A 58 -1.23 -16.66 -7.81
CA LEU A 58 -1.71 -17.01 -6.48
C LEU A 58 -2.75 -18.14 -6.54
N ALA A 59 -3.70 -18.07 -7.47
CA ALA A 59 -4.66 -19.15 -7.67
C ALA A 59 -3.98 -20.48 -8.01
N GLY A 60 -2.95 -20.44 -8.85
CA GLY A 60 -2.15 -21.63 -9.21
C GLY A 60 -1.29 -22.18 -8.06
N LEU A 61 -1.00 -21.38 -7.04
CA LEU A 61 -0.19 -21.77 -5.87
C LEU A 61 -1.03 -21.99 -4.60
N SER A 62 -2.36 -21.83 -4.68
CA SER A 62 -3.29 -22.05 -3.57
C SER A 62 -3.23 -23.47 -2.98
N PHE A 63 -2.84 -24.46 -3.79
CA PHE A 63 -2.66 -25.84 -3.31
C PHE A 63 -1.42 -26.01 -2.43
N VAL A 64 -0.41 -25.15 -2.58
CA VAL A 64 0.84 -25.14 -1.80
C VAL A 64 0.63 -24.36 -0.51
N GLU A 65 0.00 -23.19 -0.62
CA GLU A 65 -0.21 -22.25 0.48
C GLU A 65 -1.69 -21.84 0.53
N PRO A 66 -2.54 -22.56 1.27
CA PRO A 66 -3.99 -22.31 1.29
C PRO A 66 -4.37 -20.89 1.72
N ARG A 67 -3.52 -20.20 2.51
CA ARG A 67 -3.74 -18.84 2.98
C ARG A 67 -3.78 -17.79 1.87
N VAL A 68 -3.35 -18.13 0.65
CA VAL A 68 -3.49 -17.22 -0.51
C VAL A 68 -4.88 -17.25 -1.14
N THR A 69 -5.70 -18.27 -0.87
CA THR A 69 -7.03 -18.41 -1.47
C THR A 69 -7.92 -17.19 -1.15
N PRO A 70 -8.01 -16.75 0.12
CA PRO A 70 -8.70 -15.50 0.45
C PRO A 70 -8.19 -14.26 -0.28
N VAL A 71 -6.89 -14.20 -0.55
CA VAL A 71 -6.28 -13.09 -1.28
C VAL A 71 -6.70 -13.08 -2.75
N VAL A 72 -6.83 -14.27 -3.35
CA VAL A 72 -7.37 -14.44 -4.71
C VAL A 72 -8.82 -13.98 -4.77
N ASP A 73 -9.64 -14.38 -3.80
CA ASP A 73 -11.05 -13.98 -3.72
C ASP A 73 -11.18 -12.45 -3.55
N LEU A 74 -10.31 -11.84 -2.74
CA LEU A 74 -10.25 -10.39 -2.56
C LEU A 74 -9.90 -9.65 -3.87
N LEU A 75 -8.91 -10.16 -4.59
CA LEU A 75 -8.52 -9.64 -5.90
C LEU A 75 -9.66 -9.76 -6.92
N ASP A 76 -10.39 -10.88 -6.91
CA ASP A 76 -11.53 -11.09 -7.79
C ASP A 76 -12.67 -10.14 -7.47
N ALA A 77 -13.06 -10.03 -6.20
CA ALA A 77 -14.09 -9.09 -5.76
C ALA A 77 -13.74 -7.64 -6.15
N ALA A 78 -12.49 -7.23 -5.94
CA ALA A 78 -12.02 -5.90 -6.29
C ALA A 78 -11.97 -5.66 -7.80
N MET A 79 -11.74 -6.68 -8.63
CA MET A 79 -11.75 -6.52 -10.09
C MET A 79 -13.17 -6.52 -10.67
N THR A 80 -14.09 -7.26 -10.05
CA THR A 80 -15.50 -7.31 -10.45
C THR A 80 -16.26 -6.03 -10.09
N SER A 81 -15.83 -5.30 -9.06
CA SER A 81 -16.47 -4.03 -8.69
C SER A 81 -16.10 -2.85 -9.59
N LEU A 82 -15.06 -2.98 -10.43
CA LEU A 82 -14.56 -1.89 -11.28
C LEU A 82 -15.46 -1.61 -12.48
N PRO A 83 -15.45 -0.37 -13.01
CA PRO A 83 -16.16 -0.06 -14.23
C PRO A 83 -15.57 -0.82 -15.43
N ASP A 84 -16.45 -1.39 -16.27
CA ASP A 84 -16.08 -2.15 -17.48
C ASP A 84 -15.29 -1.32 -18.50
N LYS A 85 -15.48 0.01 -18.51
CA LYS A 85 -14.90 0.94 -19.47
C LYS A 85 -14.53 2.27 -18.82
N GLY A 86 -13.46 2.86 -19.34
CA GLY A 86 -13.00 4.20 -18.93
C GLY A 86 -11.81 4.17 -17.98
N PRO A 87 -11.30 5.35 -17.60
CA PRO A 87 -10.30 5.48 -16.54
C PRO A 87 -10.93 5.17 -15.18
N ILE A 88 -10.15 4.55 -14.29
CA ILE A 88 -10.54 4.25 -12.92
C ILE A 88 -10.13 5.44 -12.05
N ASN A 89 -11.08 6.02 -11.31
CA ASN A 89 -10.87 7.20 -10.48
C ASN A 89 -11.77 7.14 -9.22
N GLY A 90 -11.71 8.17 -8.37
CA GLY A 90 -12.59 8.29 -7.21
C GLY A 90 -12.48 7.10 -6.23
N GLY A 91 -13.62 6.61 -5.76
CA GLY A 91 -13.69 5.52 -4.78
C GLY A 91 -13.05 4.22 -5.27
N ASP A 92 -13.21 3.89 -6.55
CA ASP A 92 -12.63 2.67 -7.14
C ASP A 92 -11.10 2.71 -7.14
N LEU A 93 -10.54 3.90 -7.39
CA LEU A 93 -9.09 4.11 -7.31
C LEU A 93 -8.59 3.99 -5.87
N VAL A 94 -9.29 4.58 -4.91
CA VAL A 94 -8.93 4.49 -3.48
C VAL A 94 -8.96 3.03 -3.01
N MET A 95 -10.00 2.28 -3.40
CA MET A 95 -10.10 0.84 -3.12
C MET A 95 -8.91 0.07 -3.71
N LEU A 96 -8.56 0.31 -4.99
CA LEU A 96 -7.41 -0.34 -5.61
C LEU A 96 -6.09 0.05 -4.94
N GLN A 97 -5.92 1.31 -4.56
CA GLN A 97 -4.75 1.77 -3.82
C GLN A 97 -4.64 1.05 -2.47
N GLY A 98 -5.75 0.92 -1.73
CA GLY A 98 -5.80 0.14 -0.49
C GLY A 98 -5.42 -1.33 -0.69
N LEU A 99 -5.97 -1.96 -1.74
CA LEU A 99 -5.63 -3.34 -2.09
C LEU A 99 -4.15 -3.52 -2.45
N VAL A 100 -3.59 -2.62 -3.27
CA VAL A 100 -2.17 -2.67 -3.64
C VAL A 100 -1.28 -2.44 -2.42
N CYS A 101 -1.65 -1.54 -1.51
CA CYS A 101 -0.96 -1.36 -0.24
C CYS A 101 -0.98 -2.63 0.62
N LEU A 102 -2.12 -3.33 0.70
CA LEU A 102 -2.20 -4.62 1.40
C LEU A 102 -1.29 -5.67 0.76
N LEU A 103 -1.26 -5.76 -0.57
CA LEU A 103 -0.40 -6.72 -1.30
C LEU A 103 1.09 -6.43 -1.14
N ARG A 104 1.48 -5.18 -0.87
CA ARG A 104 2.87 -4.76 -0.62
C ARG A 104 3.39 -5.16 0.75
N ASP A 105 2.51 -5.54 1.68
CA ASP A 105 2.86 -5.98 3.02
C ASP A 105 2.60 -7.49 3.17
N PRO A 106 3.63 -8.35 3.04
CA PRO A 106 3.51 -9.79 3.22
C PRO A 106 2.91 -10.19 4.57
N ALA A 107 3.22 -9.46 5.65
CA ALA A 107 2.77 -9.82 6.98
C ALA A 107 1.27 -9.52 7.13
N ALA A 108 0.85 -8.33 6.71
CA ALA A 108 -0.56 -7.96 6.69
C ALA A 108 -1.38 -8.89 5.78
N LEU A 109 -0.81 -9.31 4.63
CA LEU A 109 -1.47 -10.21 3.70
C LEU A 109 -1.73 -11.60 4.29
N VAL A 110 -0.76 -12.15 5.02
CA VAL A 110 -0.90 -13.44 5.71
C VAL A 110 -1.91 -13.35 6.87
N GLU A 111 -1.83 -12.29 7.67
CA GLU A 111 -2.79 -12.06 8.76
C GLU A 111 -4.22 -11.92 8.22
N HIS A 112 -4.37 -11.23 7.09
CA HIS A 112 -5.66 -11.04 6.44
C HIS A 112 -6.23 -12.35 5.87
N GLY A 113 -5.37 -13.15 5.22
CA GLY A 113 -5.74 -14.48 4.76
C GLY A 113 -6.25 -15.36 5.91
N GLN A 114 -5.63 -15.26 7.09
CA GLN A 114 -6.08 -15.99 8.28
C GLN A 114 -7.47 -15.53 8.75
N LYS A 115 -7.72 -14.21 8.80
CA LYS A 115 -9.02 -13.65 9.24
C LYS A 115 -10.21 -14.04 8.35
N ILE A 116 -9.99 -14.22 7.06
CA ILE A 116 -11.03 -14.69 6.13
C ILE A 116 -11.32 -16.19 6.35
N ILE A 117 -10.29 -17.00 6.59
CA ILE A 117 -10.45 -18.40 6.98
C ILE A 117 -11.26 -18.51 8.29
N ASP A 118 -11.07 -17.55 9.20
CA ASP A 118 -11.79 -17.48 10.48
C ASP A 118 -13.24 -16.92 10.36
N GLY A 119 -13.71 -16.59 9.15
CA GLY A 119 -15.12 -16.34 8.84
C GLY A 119 -15.50 -14.93 8.35
N GLN A 120 -14.54 -14.05 8.05
CA GLN A 120 -14.84 -12.76 7.38
C GLN A 120 -15.07 -12.93 5.87
N THR A 121 -15.97 -12.13 5.28
CA THR A 121 -16.19 -12.14 3.83
C THR A 121 -15.24 -11.19 3.08
N PRO A 122 -14.84 -11.50 1.82
CA PRO A 122 -13.98 -10.62 1.01
C PRO A 122 -14.57 -9.23 0.75
N ASP A 123 -15.90 -9.11 0.63
CA ASP A 123 -16.56 -7.82 0.42
C ASP A 123 -16.50 -6.93 1.67
N ASP A 124 -16.66 -7.52 2.86
CA ASP A 124 -16.55 -6.80 4.12
C ASP A 124 -15.13 -6.28 4.33
N THR A 125 -14.12 -7.05 3.92
CA THR A 125 -12.73 -6.65 4.05
C THR A 125 -12.35 -5.55 3.06
N LEU A 126 -12.82 -5.59 1.81
CA LEU A 126 -12.66 -4.48 0.86
C LEU A 126 -13.30 -3.19 1.38
N ARG A 127 -14.50 -3.28 1.96
CA ARG A 127 -15.13 -2.14 2.61
C ARG A 127 -14.30 -1.62 3.77
N GLY A 128 -13.74 -2.51 4.59
CA GLY A 128 -12.84 -2.16 5.69
C GLY A 128 -11.59 -1.40 5.22
N LEU A 129 -11.00 -1.77 4.09
CA LEU A 129 -9.82 -1.08 3.51
C LEU A 129 -10.14 0.36 3.09
N VAL A 130 -11.35 0.60 2.57
CA VAL A 130 -11.82 1.95 2.20
C VAL A 130 -12.31 2.74 3.40
N ALA A 131 -12.84 2.04 4.42
CA ALA A 131 -13.37 2.63 5.64
C ALA A 131 -12.33 2.83 6.75
N LEU A 132 -11.05 2.53 6.49
CA LEU A 132 -9.99 2.86 7.45
C LEU A 132 -10.13 4.34 7.80
N PRO A 133 -10.29 4.70 9.09
CA PRO A 133 -10.15 6.08 9.48
C PRO A 133 -8.71 6.45 9.14
N MET A 134 -8.52 7.11 8.00
CA MET A 134 -7.38 7.99 7.76
C MET A 134 -7.20 8.73 9.07
N GLY A 135 -6.12 8.42 9.79
CA GLY A 135 -5.93 8.84 11.17
C GLY A 135 -6.37 10.28 11.29
N ASN A 136 -7.36 10.52 12.13
CA ASN A 136 -7.75 11.85 12.49
C ASN A 136 -6.46 12.58 12.89
N PRO A 137 -6.04 13.68 12.22
CA PRO A 137 -4.89 14.45 12.68
C PRO A 137 -5.17 15.17 14.00
N SER A 138 -6.25 14.83 14.73
CA SER A 138 -6.40 15.13 16.16
C SER A 138 -5.45 14.30 17.03
N THR A 139 -4.16 14.26 16.68
CA THR A 139 -3.20 14.59 17.73
C THR A 139 -3.48 16.05 18.05
N PRO A 140 -3.92 16.38 19.28
CA PRO A 140 -3.77 17.76 19.74
C PRO A 140 -2.32 18.12 19.47
N PHE A 141 -2.08 19.15 18.66
CA PHE A 141 -0.82 19.86 18.75
C PHE A 141 -0.61 20.07 20.26
N PRO A 142 0.58 19.73 20.82
CA PRO A 142 0.89 20.14 22.17
C PRO A 142 0.53 21.61 22.25
N GLU A 143 -0.39 21.93 23.16
CA GLU A 143 -0.73 23.30 23.49
C GLU A 143 0.58 24.05 23.61
N GLU A 144 0.75 25.10 22.81
CA GLU A 144 1.88 26.00 22.96
C GLU A 144 1.78 26.51 24.41
N GLU A 145 2.54 25.90 25.32
CA GLU A 145 2.76 26.46 26.64
C GLU A 145 3.33 27.84 26.39
N ASP A 146 2.54 28.85 26.74
CA ASP A 146 2.93 30.25 26.85
C ASP A 146 4.32 30.29 27.50
N LEU A 147 5.34 30.45 26.66
CA LEU A 147 6.66 30.80 27.15
C LEU A 147 6.54 32.24 27.60
N GLU A 148 6.35 32.39 28.90
CA GLU A 148 6.44 33.64 29.64
C GLU A 148 7.60 34.47 29.09
N GLU A 149 7.28 35.73 28.73
CA GLU A 149 8.22 36.75 28.30
C GLU A 149 9.26 36.98 29.41
N GLU A 150 10.36 36.24 29.36
CA GLU A 150 11.58 36.63 30.08
C GLU A 150 12.25 37.76 29.27
N GLU A 151 11.94 39.00 29.66
CA GLU A 151 12.73 40.19 29.32
C GLU A 151 14.20 39.92 29.62
N SER A 152 15.02 39.72 28.58
CA SER A 152 16.47 39.80 28.71
C SER A 152 16.96 41.13 28.15
N PRO A 153 17.47 42.03 29.01
CA PRO A 153 17.94 43.36 28.62
C PRO A 153 19.39 43.25 28.14
N PHE A 154 19.58 42.97 26.85
CA PHE A 154 20.89 43.18 26.22
C PHE A 154 20.74 44.06 24.98
N ALA A 155 21.44 45.18 25.09
CA ALA A 155 21.40 46.34 24.24
C ALA A 155 22.05 46.12 22.87
N GLU A 156 21.58 46.93 21.92
CA GLU A 156 22.34 47.61 20.88
C GLU A 156 23.33 46.80 20.02
N GLY A 157 23.01 46.66 18.73
CA GLY A 157 24.05 46.48 17.71
C GLY A 157 23.59 45.82 16.43
N ASP A 158 23.42 46.66 15.39
CA ASP A 158 23.52 46.35 13.96
C ASP A 158 22.39 45.61 13.24
N ILE A 159 21.54 46.45 12.65
CA ILE A 159 20.69 46.17 11.49
C ILE A 159 21.61 45.76 10.32
N LEU A 160 21.58 44.49 9.92
CA LEU A 160 22.09 44.07 8.62
C LEU A 160 20.97 44.23 7.58
N PRO A 161 21.16 45.04 6.52
CA PRO A 161 20.14 45.19 5.48
C PRO A 161 20.01 43.90 4.67
N SER A 162 18.77 43.44 4.51
CA SER A 162 18.40 42.39 3.55
C SER A 162 18.64 42.88 2.13
N ASP A 163 19.68 42.37 1.47
CA ASP A 163 19.86 42.52 0.03
C ASP A 163 18.91 41.52 -0.66
N GLU A 164 17.76 42.01 -1.14
CA GLU A 164 16.93 41.30 -2.11
C GLU A 164 17.62 41.34 -3.48
N PRO A 165 17.94 40.20 -4.12
CA PRO A 165 18.40 40.23 -5.51
C PRO A 165 17.22 40.52 -6.43
N LYS A 166 17.14 41.79 -6.86
CA LYS A 166 16.28 42.26 -7.95
C LYS A 166 16.74 41.62 -9.26
N ILE A 167 15.96 40.68 -9.80
CA ILE A 167 16.22 40.10 -11.12
C ILE A 167 15.82 41.15 -12.17
N ASP A 168 16.81 41.76 -12.81
CA ASP A 168 16.58 42.66 -13.94
C ASP A 168 16.05 41.86 -15.14
N SER A 169 14.81 42.16 -15.50
CA SER A 169 14.13 41.65 -16.68
C SER A 169 14.79 42.21 -17.95
N LEU A 170 15.83 41.54 -18.45
CA LEU A 170 16.39 41.82 -19.78
C LEU A 170 15.48 41.21 -20.84
N GLY A 171 14.60 42.05 -21.38
CA GLY A 171 13.69 41.73 -22.47
C GLY A 171 14.42 41.19 -23.69
N LEU A 172 14.21 39.90 -23.95
CA LEU A 172 14.51 39.28 -25.24
C LEU A 172 13.27 39.44 -26.12
N TRP A 173 13.38 40.36 -27.08
CA TRP A 173 12.57 40.38 -28.30
C TRP A 173 12.97 39.23 -29.22
#